data_AF-A0A8D8PHK7-F1
#
_entry.id   AF-A0A8D8PHK7-F1
#
_cell.length_a   1.000
_cell.length_b   1.000
_cell.length_c   1.000
_cell.angle_alpha   90.00
_cell.angle_beta   90.00
_cell.angle_gamma   90.00
#
_symmetry.space_group_name_H-M   'P 1'
#
loop_
_entity.id
_entity.type
_entity.pdbx_description
1 polymer ?
#
loop_
_entity_poly.entity_id
_entity_poly.type
_entity_poly.pdbx_seq_one_letter_code
_entity_poly.pdbx_strand_id
1 'polypeptide(L)'
;MLFTAFSLKRNWHRLTGQSRDQLNEDLRFFQTIRFLTFCLVVMSHCWINYTITPVHNPYTLEQTYYSPARHAVINGGQILQTFFLFSGFLLSLHFFNTRTQLRGRSLGWGVVLVVVFYRFVRLTPVYAYVLLLHATWLAKFQDGPLWKRGVDPERYFCRKNWWTNLLYANNYVHVEEPCIQASWYLATDFQLFTLGMILVVAVVKYPRLKFKLYSLAAAVSFILPALVIYFGEFDGTFIVRLQ
;
A
#
# COMPACT_ATOMS: atom_id res chain seq x y z
N MET A 1 16.57 24.40 -7.65
CA MET A 1 16.88 23.08 -7.05
C MET A 1 16.50 21.88 -7.95
N LEU A 2 15.64 22.02 -8.97
CA LEU A 2 15.24 20.92 -9.85
C LEU A 2 16.41 20.29 -10.66
N PHE A 3 17.30 21.11 -11.23
CA PHE A 3 18.46 20.62 -12.00
C PHE A 3 19.46 19.80 -11.16
N THR A 4 19.52 20.03 -9.84
CA THR A 4 20.38 19.24 -8.94
C THR A 4 19.73 17.96 -8.43
N ALA A 5 18.44 17.72 -8.74
CA ALA A 5 17.71 16.55 -8.27
C ALA A 5 18.15 15.24 -8.94
N PHE A 6 18.73 15.31 -10.15
CA PHE A 6 19.22 14.16 -10.91
C PHE A 6 20.73 13.89 -10.75
N SER A 7 21.42 14.63 -9.87
CA SER A 7 22.85 14.41 -9.63
C SER A 7 23.08 13.10 -8.86
N LEU A 8 23.62 12.08 -9.55
CA LEU A 8 23.96 10.78 -8.96
C LEU A 8 24.86 10.92 -7.74
N LYS A 9 25.95 11.70 -7.84
CA LYS A 9 26.89 11.91 -6.71
C LYS A 9 26.19 12.48 -5.48
N ARG A 10 25.36 13.52 -5.65
CA ARG A 10 24.65 14.15 -4.54
C ARG A 10 23.61 13.21 -3.92
N ASN A 11 22.86 12.50 -4.76
CA ASN A 11 21.86 11.55 -4.30
C ASN A 11 22.52 10.36 -3.58
N TRP A 12 23.65 9.87 -4.07
CA TRP A 12 24.44 8.84 -3.41
C TRP A 12 24.89 9.26 -2.01
N HIS A 13 25.52 10.44 -1.87
CA HIS A 13 25.92 10.96 -0.55
C HIS A 13 24.73 11.16 0.40
N ARG A 14 23.55 11.49 -0.12
CA ARG A 14 22.31 11.59 0.68
C ARG A 14 21.75 10.22 1.07
N LEU A 15 21.83 9.23 0.19
CA LEU A 15 21.36 7.87 0.42
C LEU A 15 22.24 7.12 1.43
N THR A 16 23.56 7.31 1.36
CA THR A 16 24.52 6.66 2.27
C THR A 16 24.85 7.52 3.49
N GLY A 17 24.36 8.76 3.54
CA GLY A 17 24.58 9.66 4.67
C GLY A 17 23.77 9.26 5.89
N GLN A 18 24.34 9.44 7.08
CA GLN A 18 23.59 9.24 8.32
C GLN A 18 22.61 10.40 8.54
N SER A 19 21.36 10.06 8.88
CA SER A 19 20.38 11.04 9.36
C SER A 19 20.87 11.59 10.69
N ARG A 20 20.89 12.92 10.84
CA ARG A 20 21.23 13.61 12.08
C ARG A 20 20.04 13.89 12.99
N ASP A 21 18.84 13.50 12.56
CA ASP A 21 17.60 13.71 13.31
C ASP A 21 17.40 12.60 14.35
N GLN A 22 17.28 12.97 15.62
CA GLN A 22 17.14 12.05 16.75
C GLN A 22 15.93 11.12 16.59
N LEU A 23 14.83 11.65 16.05
CA LEU A 23 13.64 10.84 15.77
C LEU A 23 13.92 9.73 14.74
N ASN A 24 14.72 10.03 13.72
CA ASN A 24 15.10 9.03 12.73
C ASN A 24 16.02 7.98 13.33
N GLU A 25 16.88 8.35 14.28
CA GLU A 25 17.73 7.41 15.03
C GLU A 25 16.88 6.44 15.87
N ASP A 26 15.92 6.96 16.63
CA ASP A 26 15.00 6.17 17.45
C ASP A 26 14.15 5.20 16.61
N LEU A 27 13.80 5.61 15.38
CA LEU A 27 12.97 4.82 14.46
C LEU A 27 13.77 3.97 13.47
N ARG A 28 15.10 3.82 13.61
CA ARG A 28 15.93 3.04 12.66
C ARG A 28 15.47 1.60 12.50
N PHE A 29 15.02 0.97 13.58
CA PHE A 29 14.56 -0.42 13.54
C PHE A 29 13.34 -0.61 12.62
N PHE A 30 12.50 0.42 12.44
CA PHE A 30 11.38 0.36 11.48
C PHE A 30 11.88 0.17 10.05
N GLN A 31 13.04 0.73 9.70
CA GLN A 31 13.60 0.56 8.36
C GLN A 31 14.04 -0.89 8.13
N THR A 32 14.63 -1.53 9.15
CA THR A 32 14.98 -2.95 9.08
C THR A 32 13.74 -3.82 8.93
N ILE A 33 12.69 -3.58 9.73
CA ILE A 33 11.46 -4.36 9.63
C ILE A 33 10.80 -4.16 8.27
N ARG A 34 10.73 -2.91 7.77
CA ARG A 34 10.22 -2.61 6.43
C ARG A 34 10.98 -3.32 5.34
N PHE A 35 12.31 -3.34 5.42
CA PHE A 35 13.12 -4.06 4.45
C PHE A 35 12.79 -5.56 4.43
N LEU A 36 12.72 -6.19 5.61
CA LEU A 36 12.37 -7.61 5.73
C LEU A 36 10.95 -7.88 5.21
N THR A 37 9.96 -7.04 5.57
CA THR A 37 8.59 -7.21 5.09
C THR A 37 8.47 -6.99 3.59
N PHE A 38 9.24 -6.06 3.00
CA PHE A 38 9.31 -5.89 1.54
C PHE A 38 9.88 -7.13 0.86
N CYS A 39 10.95 -7.73 1.38
CA CYS A 39 11.49 -8.98 0.83
C CYS A 39 10.45 -10.11 0.86
N LEU A 40 9.69 -10.24 1.96
CA LEU A 40 8.62 -11.23 2.07
C LEU A 40 7.49 -10.97 1.07
N VAL A 41 7.09 -9.73 0.87
CA VAL A 41 6.07 -9.35 -0.12
C VAL A 41 6.53 -9.69 -1.55
N VAL A 42 7.78 -9.38 -1.90
CA VAL A 42 8.35 -9.75 -3.21
C VAL A 42 8.34 -11.26 -3.39
N MET A 43 8.77 -12.02 -2.38
CA MET A 43 8.75 -13.48 -2.41
C MET A 43 7.32 -14.03 -2.59
N SER A 44 6.33 -13.49 -1.87
CA SER A 44 4.92 -13.85 -2.04
C SER A 44 4.41 -13.55 -3.45
N HIS A 45 4.77 -12.40 -4.04
CA HIS A 45 4.38 -12.08 -5.43
C HIS A 45 5.05 -13.01 -6.45
N CYS A 46 6.33 -13.32 -6.30
CA CYS A 46 7.00 -14.31 -7.16
C CYS A 46 6.31 -15.67 -7.08
N TRP A 47 5.92 -16.09 -5.87
CA TRP A 47 5.20 -17.34 -5.65
C TRP A 47 3.83 -17.35 -6.34
N ILE A 48 3.01 -16.31 -6.15
CA ILE A 48 1.69 -16.21 -6.79
C ILE A 48 1.81 -16.22 -8.32
N ASN A 49 2.82 -15.55 -8.88
CA ASN A 49 3.07 -15.58 -10.33
C ASN A 49 3.42 -17.01 -10.82
N TYR A 50 4.13 -17.80 -10.01
CA TYR A 50 4.40 -19.19 -10.34
C TYR A 50 3.11 -20.04 -10.33
N THR A 51 2.21 -19.83 -9.37
CA THR A 51 0.97 -20.61 -9.25
C THR A 51 -0.03 -20.37 -10.39
N ILE A 52 0.01 -19.20 -11.03
CA ILE A 52 -0.87 -18.85 -12.17
C ILE A 52 -0.29 -19.26 -13.54
N THR A 53 0.95 -19.73 -13.58
CA THR A 53 1.55 -20.24 -14.82
C THR A 53 1.14 -21.70 -15.07
N PRO A 54 1.06 -22.15 -16.34
CA PRO A 54 0.73 -23.54 -16.64
C PRO A 54 1.72 -24.49 -15.98
N VAL A 55 1.22 -25.37 -15.11
CA VAL A 55 2.00 -26.41 -14.42
C VAL A 55 1.71 -27.77 -15.02
N HIS A 56 2.74 -28.63 -15.10
CA HIS A 56 2.57 -30.00 -15.61
C HIS A 56 1.71 -30.88 -14.68
N ASN A 57 1.74 -30.62 -13.37
CA ASN A 57 0.98 -31.38 -12.40
C ASN A 57 0.29 -30.43 -11.40
N PRO A 58 -1.03 -30.24 -11.47
CA PRO A 58 -1.75 -29.37 -10.53
C PRO A 58 -1.80 -29.95 -9.11
N TYR A 59 -1.69 -31.28 -8.95
CA TYR A 59 -1.73 -31.93 -7.64
C TYR A 59 -0.59 -31.50 -6.71
N THR A 60 0.62 -31.25 -7.26
CA THR A 60 1.76 -30.78 -6.44
C THR A 60 1.55 -29.34 -5.96
N LEU A 61 0.84 -28.52 -6.74
CA LEU A 61 0.44 -27.18 -6.33
C LEU A 61 -0.61 -27.24 -5.22
N GLU A 62 -1.62 -28.10 -5.36
CA GLU A 62 -2.65 -28.33 -4.35
C GLU A 62 -2.06 -28.80 -3.01
N GLN A 63 -1.11 -29.74 -3.05
CA GLN A 63 -0.39 -30.21 -1.87
C GLN A 63 0.31 -29.08 -1.09
N THR A 64 0.63 -27.97 -1.75
CA THR A 64 1.29 -26.84 -1.12
C THR A 64 0.37 -26.06 -0.18
N TYR A 65 -0.95 -26.09 -0.39
CA TYR A 65 -1.92 -25.45 0.52
C TYR A 65 -2.03 -26.15 1.87
N TYR A 66 -1.70 -27.45 1.96
CA TYR A 66 -1.78 -28.22 3.21
C TYR A 66 -0.61 -27.97 4.17
N SER A 67 0.46 -27.31 3.71
CA SER A 67 1.61 -26.98 4.54
C SER A 67 1.43 -25.59 5.16
N PRO A 68 1.35 -25.45 6.50
CA PRO A 68 1.06 -24.15 7.14
C PRO A 68 2.05 -23.05 6.77
N ALA A 69 3.34 -23.38 6.64
CA ALA A 69 4.38 -22.42 6.29
C ALA A 69 4.21 -21.87 4.86
N ARG A 70 3.88 -22.74 3.91
CA ARG A 70 3.67 -22.35 2.50
C ARG A 70 2.32 -21.64 2.33
N HIS A 71 1.30 -22.07 3.06
CA HIS A 71 0.00 -21.40 3.12
C HIS A 71 0.12 -19.97 3.67
N ALA A 72 0.98 -19.72 4.65
CA ALA A 72 1.27 -18.38 5.16
C ALA A 72 1.93 -17.46 4.12
N VAL A 73 2.83 -18.00 3.28
CA VAL A 73 3.46 -17.26 2.17
C VAL A 73 2.44 -16.91 1.08
N ILE A 74 1.52 -17.83 0.76
CA ILE A 74 0.44 -17.61 -0.21
C ILE A 74 -0.52 -16.52 0.27
N ASN A 75 -0.84 -16.51 1.56
CA ASN A 75 -1.64 -15.46 2.20
C ASN A 75 -0.81 -14.20 2.55
N GLY A 76 0.28 -13.95 1.82
CA GLY A 76 1.19 -12.83 2.03
C GLY A 76 0.54 -11.44 2.02
N GLY A 77 -0.69 -11.31 1.51
CA GLY A 77 -1.50 -10.09 1.66
C GLY A 77 -1.67 -9.65 3.12
N GLN A 78 -1.64 -10.58 4.08
CA GLN A 78 -1.69 -10.25 5.51
C GLN A 78 -0.43 -9.51 5.98
N ILE A 79 0.73 -9.73 5.35
CA ILE A 79 1.97 -9.02 5.66
C ILE A 79 1.82 -7.53 5.36
N LEU A 80 0.99 -7.16 4.38
CA LEU A 80 0.75 -5.75 4.04
C LEU A 80 0.08 -4.95 5.16
N GLN A 81 -0.61 -5.62 6.10
CA GLN A 81 -1.17 -4.96 7.29
C GLN A 81 -0.09 -4.27 8.14
N THR A 82 1.14 -4.80 8.16
CA THR A 82 2.27 -4.18 8.86
C THR A 82 2.61 -2.79 8.30
N PHE A 83 2.50 -2.60 6.98
CA PHE A 83 2.72 -1.30 6.35
C PHE A 83 1.61 -0.30 6.71
N PHE A 84 0.35 -0.73 6.75
CA PHE A 84 -0.76 0.13 7.19
C PHE A 84 -0.60 0.55 8.66
N LEU A 85 -0.20 -0.39 9.53
CA LEU A 85 0.12 -0.10 10.93
C LEU A 85 1.23 0.95 11.05
N PHE A 86 2.31 0.78 10.29
CA PHE A 86 3.42 1.74 10.28
C PHE A 86 3.00 3.12 9.74
N SER A 87 2.15 3.16 8.72
CA SER A 87 1.60 4.40 8.17
C SER A 87 0.78 5.14 9.24
N GLY A 88 -0.10 4.44 9.96
CA GLY A 88 -0.91 5.01 11.05
C GLY A 88 -0.08 5.46 12.27
N PHE A 89 0.93 4.67 12.64
CA PHE A 89 1.86 5.02 13.72
C PHE A 89 2.65 6.30 13.42
N LEU A 90 3.31 6.34 12.25
CA LEU A 90 4.07 7.52 11.83
C LEU A 90 3.18 8.76 11.65
N LEU A 91 1.96 8.55 11.16
CA LEU A 91 0.98 9.62 11.08
C LEU A 91 0.72 10.25 12.45
N SER A 92 0.42 9.41 13.44
CA SER A 92 0.12 9.85 14.80
C SER A 92 1.33 10.56 15.40
N LEU A 93 2.52 9.97 15.29
CA LEU A 93 3.76 10.52 15.79
C LEU A 93 4.07 11.89 15.17
N HIS A 94 4.00 12.01 13.84
CA HIS A 94 4.28 13.26 13.15
C HIS A 94 3.26 14.34 13.48
N PHE A 95 1.98 13.97 13.60
CA PHE A 95 0.91 14.89 14.00
C PHE A 95 1.14 15.44 15.40
N PHE A 96 1.42 14.58 16.39
CA PHE A 96 1.66 15.03 17.77
C PHE A 96 2.95 15.85 17.89
N ASN A 97 4.03 15.46 17.21
CA ASN A 97 5.27 16.26 17.16
C ASN A 97 5.07 17.64 16.52
N THR A 98 4.31 17.71 15.43
CA THR A 98 3.99 19.01 14.80
C THR A 98 3.16 19.87 15.75
N ARG A 99 2.22 19.26 16.48
CA ARG A 99 1.39 19.97 17.45
C ARG A 99 2.18 20.51 18.64
N THR A 100 3.12 19.73 19.18
CA THR A 100 3.99 20.21 20.27
C THR A 100 4.84 21.38 19.81
N GLN A 101 5.39 21.34 18.59
CA GLN A 101 6.11 22.47 17.99
C GLN A 101 5.22 23.71 17.81
N LEU A 102 3.95 23.54 17.45
CA LEU A 102 2.97 24.63 17.32
C LEU A 102 2.36 25.09 18.67
N ARG A 103 2.95 24.69 19.81
CA ARG A 103 2.48 25.01 21.18
C ARG A 103 0.99 24.71 21.40
N GLY A 104 0.49 23.64 20.78
CA GLY A 104 -0.88 23.18 20.99
C GLY A 104 -1.98 24.07 20.39
N ARG A 105 -1.65 25.02 19.49
CA ARG A 105 -2.64 25.82 18.76
C ARG A 105 -3.71 24.93 18.13
N SER A 106 -4.97 25.39 18.15
CA SER A 106 -6.10 24.64 17.60
C SER A 106 -5.91 24.44 16.10
N LEU A 107 -5.72 23.19 15.69
CA LEU A 107 -5.67 22.82 14.28
C LEU A 107 -7.11 22.79 13.75
N GLY A 108 -7.39 23.65 12.76
CA GLY A 108 -8.66 23.63 12.04
C GLY A 108 -8.78 22.38 11.16
N TRP A 109 -10.00 22.07 10.71
CA TRP A 109 -10.25 20.97 9.77
C TRP A 109 -9.50 21.14 8.44
N GLY A 110 -9.16 22.38 8.05
CA GLY A 110 -8.34 22.66 6.86
C GLY A 110 -6.96 22.00 6.88
N VAL A 111 -6.41 21.67 8.05
CA VAL A 111 -5.14 20.94 8.17
C VAL A 111 -5.24 19.55 7.53
N VAL A 112 -6.39 18.89 7.61
CA VAL A 112 -6.61 17.59 6.95
C VAL A 112 -6.44 17.75 5.44
N LEU A 113 -7.10 18.75 4.84
CA LEU A 113 -7.02 19.00 3.40
C LEU A 113 -5.59 19.32 2.96
N VAL A 114 -4.89 20.19 3.69
CA VAL A 114 -3.51 20.57 3.38
C VAL A 114 -2.57 19.36 3.46
N VAL A 115 -2.67 18.54 4.51
CA VAL A 115 -1.79 17.38 4.71
C VAL A 115 -2.09 16.27 3.69
N VAL A 116 -3.36 16.00 3.42
CA VAL A 116 -3.77 15.02 2.40
C VAL A 116 -3.33 15.47 1.00
N PHE A 117 -3.52 16.75 0.67
CA PHE A 117 -3.06 17.32 -0.60
C PHE A 117 -1.53 17.25 -0.73
N TYR A 118 -0.79 17.58 0.33
CA TYR A 118 0.67 17.45 0.34
C TYR A 118 1.11 15.99 0.11
N ARG A 119 0.44 15.03 0.77
CA ARG A 119 0.70 13.60 0.54
C ARG A 119 0.40 13.19 -0.90
N PHE A 120 -0.71 13.67 -1.47
CA PHE A 120 -1.08 13.44 -2.85
C PHE A 120 0.03 13.94 -3.80
N VAL A 121 0.39 15.22 -3.72
CA VAL A 121 1.45 15.81 -4.56
C VAL A 121 2.81 15.12 -4.37
N ARG A 122 3.09 14.58 -3.18
CA ARG A 122 4.32 13.83 -2.91
C ARG A 122 4.35 12.45 -3.57
N LEU A 123 3.24 11.71 -3.57
CA LEU A 123 3.19 10.32 -4.02
C LEU A 123 2.82 10.19 -5.51
N THR A 124 1.86 11.00 -5.97
CA THR A 124 1.28 10.91 -7.31
C THR A 124 2.31 11.03 -8.44
N PRO A 125 3.36 11.89 -8.39
CA PRO A 125 4.30 12.00 -9.51
C PRO A 125 5.07 10.71 -9.79
N VAL A 126 5.56 10.04 -8.74
CA VAL A 126 6.28 8.76 -8.89
C VAL A 126 5.30 7.67 -9.33
N TYR A 127 4.10 7.67 -8.76
CA TYR A 127 3.08 6.69 -9.12
C TYR A 127 2.61 6.84 -10.57
N ALA A 128 2.39 8.07 -11.04
CA ALA A 128 2.04 8.38 -12.42
C ALA A 128 3.15 7.96 -13.40
N TYR A 129 4.41 8.09 -13.03
CA TYR A 129 5.52 7.58 -13.83
C TYR A 129 5.46 6.06 -13.97
N VAL A 130 5.29 5.33 -12.87
CA VAL A 130 5.12 3.87 -12.92
C VAL A 130 3.90 3.48 -13.75
N LEU A 131 2.78 4.17 -13.56
CA LEU A 131 1.55 3.97 -14.35
C LEU A 131 1.79 4.12 -15.86
N LEU A 132 2.52 5.17 -16.27
CA LEU A 132 2.91 5.37 -17.67
C LEU A 132 3.79 4.25 -18.20
N LEU A 133 4.74 3.75 -17.39
CA LEU A 133 5.59 2.61 -17.76
C LEU A 133 4.75 1.35 -18.05
N HIS A 134 3.82 1.01 -17.14
CA HIS A 134 2.92 -0.14 -17.31
C HIS A 134 2.00 0.02 -18.53
N ALA A 135 1.49 1.23 -18.79
CA ALA A 135 0.63 1.50 -19.94
C ALA A 135 1.36 1.48 -21.32
N THR A 136 2.69 1.63 -21.34
CA THR A 136 3.45 1.88 -22.58
C THR A 136 4.67 0.98 -22.79
N TRP A 137 5.70 1.11 -21.95
CA TRP A 137 7.02 0.52 -22.19
C TRP A 137 7.18 -0.89 -21.63
N LEU A 138 6.45 -1.26 -20.58
CA LEU A 138 6.60 -2.57 -19.93
C LEU A 138 6.45 -3.72 -20.93
N ALA A 139 5.49 -3.65 -21.84
CA ALA A 139 5.27 -4.65 -22.88
C ALA A 139 6.47 -4.86 -23.82
N LYS A 140 7.41 -3.89 -23.89
CA LYS A 140 8.59 -3.93 -24.76
C LYS A 140 9.86 -4.42 -24.07
N PHE A 141 9.84 -4.65 -22.75
CA PHE A 141 11.05 -5.07 -22.03
C PHE A 141 11.46 -6.53 -22.28
N GLN A 142 10.54 -7.37 -22.77
CA GLN A 142 10.82 -8.78 -23.02
C GLN A 142 9.89 -9.32 -24.11
N ASP A 143 10.37 -10.30 -24.89
CA ASP A 143 9.63 -10.87 -26.04
C ASP A 143 9.14 -12.31 -25.80
N GLY A 144 9.23 -12.81 -24.56
CA GLY A 144 8.83 -14.17 -24.20
C GLY A 144 7.32 -14.41 -24.32
N PRO A 145 6.86 -15.63 -24.68
CA PRO A 145 5.44 -15.93 -24.84
C PRO A 145 4.64 -15.76 -23.53
N LEU A 146 5.23 -16.10 -22.38
CA LEU A 146 4.63 -15.88 -21.06
C LEU A 146 4.55 -14.39 -20.70
N TRP A 147 5.50 -13.57 -21.17
CA TRP A 147 5.52 -12.13 -20.90
C TRP A 147 4.32 -11.43 -21.54
N LYS A 148 4.08 -11.69 -22.83
CA LYS A 148 2.94 -11.13 -23.56
C LYS A 148 1.60 -11.50 -22.92
N ARG A 149 1.47 -12.77 -22.47
CA ARG A 149 0.25 -13.26 -21.80
C ARG A 149 -0.07 -12.49 -20.52
N GLY A 150 0.94 -12.07 -19.75
CA GLY A 150 0.74 -11.29 -18.53
C GLY A 150 0.58 -9.79 -18.78
N VAL A 151 1.47 -9.21 -19.59
CA VAL A 151 1.60 -7.74 -19.71
C VAL A 151 0.63 -7.13 -20.71
N ASP A 152 0.17 -7.84 -21.75
CA ASP A 152 -0.77 -7.26 -22.71
C ASP A 152 -2.16 -6.95 -22.10
N PRO A 153 -2.77 -7.84 -21.29
CA PRO A 153 -3.99 -7.52 -20.54
C PRO A 153 -3.77 -6.34 -19.59
N GLU A 154 -2.68 -6.34 -18.83
CA GLU A 154 -2.33 -5.26 -17.91
C GLU A 154 -2.20 -3.91 -18.64
N ARG A 155 -1.51 -3.89 -19.78
CA ARG A 155 -1.36 -2.72 -20.65
C ARG A 155 -2.71 -2.20 -21.12
N TYR A 156 -3.61 -3.11 -21.53
CA TYR A 156 -4.95 -2.74 -21.99
C TYR A 156 -5.77 -2.12 -20.86
N PHE A 157 -5.83 -2.77 -19.70
CA PHE A 157 -6.53 -2.26 -18.53
C PHE A 157 -5.95 -0.95 -18.04
N CYS A 158 -4.62 -0.77 -18.08
CA CYS A 158 -4.00 0.51 -17.76
C CYS A 158 -4.42 1.62 -18.70
N ARG A 159 -4.46 1.39 -20.01
CA ARG A 159 -4.90 2.44 -20.95
C ARG A 159 -6.37 2.82 -20.76
N LYS A 160 -7.22 1.88 -20.35
CA LYS A 160 -8.64 2.09 -20.09
C LYS A 160 -8.90 2.76 -18.73
N ASN A 161 -8.23 2.29 -17.69
CA ASN A 161 -8.55 2.57 -16.29
C ASN A 161 -7.47 3.37 -15.53
N TRP A 162 -6.44 3.92 -16.18
CA TRP A 162 -5.34 4.66 -15.53
C TRP A 162 -5.79 5.71 -14.50
N TRP A 163 -6.90 6.39 -14.77
CA TRP A 163 -7.41 7.47 -13.92
C TRP A 163 -7.81 6.97 -12.53
N THR A 164 -8.26 5.70 -12.39
CA THR A 164 -8.64 5.13 -11.10
C THR A 164 -7.44 5.02 -10.17
N ASN A 165 -6.26 4.70 -10.72
CA ASN A 165 -5.00 4.66 -9.99
C ASN A 165 -4.59 6.05 -9.53
N LEU A 166 -4.67 7.09 -10.38
CA LEU A 166 -4.31 8.45 -9.97
C LEU A 166 -5.24 9.05 -8.92
N LEU A 167 -6.52 8.64 -8.91
CA LEU A 167 -7.47 9.02 -7.88
C LEU A 167 -7.40 8.14 -6.62
N TYR A 168 -6.51 7.15 -6.57
CA TYR A 168 -6.43 6.18 -5.48
C TYR A 168 -7.77 5.46 -5.22
N ALA A 169 -8.50 5.14 -6.28
CA ALA A 169 -9.81 4.48 -6.24
C ALA A 169 -9.82 3.12 -6.97
N ASN A 170 -8.65 2.67 -7.44
CA ASN A 170 -8.50 1.41 -8.19
C ASN A 170 -8.77 0.13 -7.36
N ASN A 171 -8.97 0.26 -6.04
CA ASN A 171 -9.41 -0.82 -5.17
C ASN A 171 -10.94 -0.96 -5.08
N TYR A 172 -11.70 -0.02 -5.63
CA TYR A 172 -13.18 -0.05 -5.66
C TYR A 172 -13.76 0.04 -7.08
N VAL A 173 -13.06 0.70 -7.99
CA VAL A 173 -13.53 0.93 -9.36
C VAL A 173 -12.82 -0.03 -10.31
N HIS A 174 -13.59 -0.78 -11.10
CA HIS A 174 -13.10 -1.76 -12.08
C HIS A 174 -12.12 -2.78 -11.49
N VAL A 175 -12.47 -3.35 -10.33
CA VAL A 175 -11.61 -4.29 -9.57
C VAL A 175 -11.28 -5.56 -10.37
N GLU A 176 -12.14 -5.97 -11.29
CA GLU A 176 -11.93 -7.12 -12.19
C GLU A 176 -10.97 -6.82 -13.35
N GLU A 177 -10.77 -5.54 -13.68
CA GLU A 177 -9.88 -5.05 -14.75
C GLU A 177 -8.84 -4.07 -14.20
N PRO A 178 -8.00 -4.49 -13.23
CA PRO A 178 -7.07 -3.59 -12.56
C PRO A 178 -5.92 -3.22 -13.50
N CYS A 179 -5.52 -1.95 -13.49
CA CYS A 179 -4.36 -1.49 -14.24
C CYS A 179 -3.05 -2.06 -13.68
N ILE A 180 -2.73 -1.78 -12.41
CA ILE A 180 -1.55 -2.36 -11.74
C ILE A 180 -2.06 -3.17 -10.56
N GLN A 181 -2.00 -4.50 -10.65
CA GLN A 181 -2.58 -5.36 -9.62
C GLN A 181 -2.02 -5.05 -8.24
N ALA A 182 -0.69 -4.94 -8.12
CA ALA A 182 -0.05 -4.65 -6.83
C ALA A 182 -0.39 -3.25 -6.27
N SER A 183 -0.98 -2.33 -7.05
CA SER A 183 -1.17 -0.94 -6.61
C SER A 183 -2.37 -0.72 -5.68
N TRP A 184 -3.21 -1.73 -5.45
CA TRP A 184 -4.36 -1.63 -4.54
C TRP A 184 -3.93 -1.20 -3.13
N TYR A 185 -2.76 -1.65 -2.64
CA TYR A 185 -2.30 -1.30 -1.29
C TYR A 185 -2.03 0.21 -1.18
N LEU A 186 -1.58 0.85 -2.26
CA LEU A 186 -1.27 2.27 -2.25
C LEU A 186 -2.55 3.12 -2.19
N ALA A 187 -3.62 2.68 -2.87
CA ALA A 187 -4.95 3.25 -2.74
C ALA A 187 -5.48 3.12 -1.31
N THR A 188 -5.42 1.91 -0.75
CA THR A 188 -5.85 1.64 0.62
C THR A 188 -5.05 2.48 1.64
N ASP A 189 -3.73 2.57 1.49
CA ASP A 189 -2.87 3.38 2.38
C ASP A 189 -3.22 4.87 2.32
N PHE A 190 -3.50 5.42 1.13
CA PHE A 190 -3.93 6.82 0.98
C PHE A 190 -5.29 7.08 1.63
N GLN A 191 -6.25 6.16 1.45
CA GLN A 191 -7.58 6.22 2.05
C GLN A 191 -7.51 6.11 3.59
N LEU A 192 -6.79 5.11 4.11
CA LEU A 192 -6.60 4.92 5.55
C LEU A 192 -5.84 6.07 6.19
N PHE A 193 -4.86 6.66 5.51
CA PHE A 193 -4.20 7.88 6.00
C PHE A 193 -5.17 9.05 6.11
N THR A 194 -6.03 9.24 5.11
CA THR A 194 -7.04 10.31 5.11
C THR A 194 -8.02 10.12 6.26
N LEU A 195 -8.52 8.91 6.45
CA LEU A 195 -9.39 8.56 7.59
C LEU A 195 -8.66 8.71 8.93
N GLY A 196 -7.40 8.28 9.01
CA GLY A 196 -6.55 8.43 10.19
C GLY A 196 -6.33 9.90 10.55
N MET A 197 -6.11 10.77 9.56
CA MET A 197 -5.99 12.22 9.77
C MET A 197 -7.27 12.82 10.33
N ILE A 198 -8.42 12.44 9.75
CA ILE A 198 -9.74 12.88 10.23
C ILE A 198 -9.94 12.43 11.69
N LEU A 199 -9.64 11.17 12.00
CA LEU A 199 -9.77 10.61 13.34
C LEU A 199 -8.89 11.34 14.36
N VAL A 200 -7.61 11.56 14.05
CA VAL A 200 -6.67 12.22 14.96
C VAL A 200 -7.08 13.68 15.20
N VAL A 201 -7.50 14.41 14.16
CA VAL A 201 -8.02 15.78 14.31
C VAL A 201 -9.32 15.80 15.13
N ALA A 202 -10.23 14.85 14.89
CA ALA A 202 -11.47 14.71 15.65
C ALA A 202 -11.22 14.46 17.15
N VAL A 203 -10.32 13.54 17.48
CA VAL A 203 -9.95 13.21 18.86
C VAL A 203 -9.36 14.43 19.58
N VAL A 204 -8.51 15.20 18.89
CA VAL A 204 -7.91 16.41 19.44
C VAL A 204 -8.94 17.52 19.66
N LYS A 205 -9.88 17.69 18.74
CA LYS A 205 -10.89 18.74 18.81
C LYS A 205 -12.00 18.40 19.81
N TYR A 206 -12.33 17.12 19.95
CA TYR A 206 -13.40 16.61 20.83
C TYR A 206 -12.85 15.60 21.85
N PRO A 207 -12.04 16.04 22.84
CA PRO A 207 -11.39 15.14 23.80
C PRO A 207 -12.39 14.34 24.64
N ARG A 208 -13.60 14.87 24.88
CA ARG A 208 -14.69 14.17 25.58
C ARG A 208 -15.22 12.96 24.82
N LEU A 209 -15.08 12.94 23.49
CA LEU A 209 -15.56 11.88 22.62
C LEU A 209 -14.45 10.88 22.24
N LYS A 210 -13.21 11.04 22.72
CA LYS A 210 -12.06 10.23 22.29
C LYS A 210 -12.30 8.73 22.36
N PHE A 211 -12.83 8.24 23.49
CA PHE A 211 -13.10 6.81 23.67
C PHE A 211 -14.17 6.33 22.70
N LYS A 212 -15.25 7.10 22.53
CA LYS A 212 -16.32 6.78 21.57
C LYS A 212 -15.80 6.72 20.13
N LEU A 213 -14.95 7.68 19.73
CA LEU A 213 -14.35 7.73 18.40
C LEU A 213 -13.42 6.52 18.14
N TYR A 214 -12.57 6.16 19.11
CA TYR A 214 -11.71 4.98 18.97
C TYR A 214 -12.49 3.67 19.00
N SER A 215 -13.49 3.54 19.88
CA SER A 215 -14.37 2.36 19.90
C SER A 215 -15.14 2.21 18.60
N LEU A 216 -15.63 3.31 18.02
CA LEU A 216 -16.30 3.28 16.72
C LEU A 216 -15.33 2.86 15.61
N ALA A 217 -14.12 3.43 15.57
CA ALA A 217 -13.12 3.06 14.57
C ALA A 217 -12.73 1.56 14.68
N ALA A 218 -12.55 1.05 15.90
CA ALA A 218 -12.29 -0.36 16.15
C ALA A 218 -13.47 -1.24 15.70
N ALA A 219 -14.70 -0.89 16.07
CA ALA A 219 -15.89 -1.62 15.65
C ALA A 219 -16.01 -1.68 14.13
N VAL A 220 -15.83 -0.55 13.44
CA VAL A 220 -15.84 -0.50 11.97
C VAL A 220 -14.76 -1.38 11.36
N SER A 221 -13.54 -1.39 11.92
CA SER A 221 -12.44 -2.21 11.40
C SER A 221 -12.67 -3.72 11.49
N PHE A 222 -13.52 -4.20 12.41
CA PHE A 222 -13.88 -5.61 12.53
C PHE A 222 -15.18 -5.95 11.81
N ILE A 223 -16.21 -5.13 11.99
CA ILE A 223 -17.56 -5.39 11.47
C ILE A 223 -17.56 -5.28 9.94
N LEU A 224 -16.94 -4.25 9.36
CA LEU A 224 -17.03 -4.03 7.93
C LEU A 224 -16.39 -5.17 7.12
N PRO A 225 -15.16 -5.64 7.42
CA PRO A 225 -14.62 -6.83 6.76
C PRO A 225 -15.47 -8.08 7.00
N ALA A 226 -16.00 -8.29 8.21
CA ALA A 226 -16.86 -9.44 8.50
C ALA A 226 -18.13 -9.44 7.64
N LEU A 227 -18.78 -8.28 7.48
CA LEU A 227 -19.96 -8.14 6.62
C LEU A 227 -19.60 -8.36 5.14
N VAL A 228 -18.48 -7.83 4.67
CA VAL A 228 -18.01 -8.03 3.29
C VAL A 228 -17.73 -9.52 3.02
N ILE A 229 -17.08 -10.22 3.95
CA ILE A 229 -16.82 -11.65 3.85
C ILE A 229 -18.13 -12.44 3.82
N TYR A 230 -19.05 -12.12 4.73
CA TYR A 230 -20.33 -12.82 4.85
C TYR A 230 -21.22 -12.63 3.61
N PHE A 231 -21.44 -11.39 3.17
CA PHE A 231 -22.31 -11.11 2.03
C PHE A 231 -21.65 -11.39 0.67
N GLY A 232 -20.33 -11.32 0.60
CA GLY A 232 -19.57 -11.64 -0.60
C GLY A 232 -19.30 -13.14 -0.77
N GLU A 233 -19.72 -13.97 0.19
CA GLU A 233 -19.45 -15.41 0.23
C GLU A 233 -17.97 -15.75 0.00
N PHE A 234 -17.07 -14.90 0.53
CA PHE A 234 -15.63 -15.05 0.33
C PHE A 234 -15.06 -16.15 1.23
N ASP A 235 -14.12 -16.93 0.69
CA ASP A 235 -13.32 -17.86 1.49
C ASP A 235 -12.49 -17.07 2.52
N GLY A 236 -12.32 -17.63 3.71
CA GLY A 236 -11.53 -16.99 4.79
C GLY A 236 -10.03 -16.88 4.50
N THR A 237 -9.57 -17.48 3.40
CA THR A 237 -8.18 -17.48 2.94
C THR A 237 -8.13 -17.31 1.42
N PHE A 238 -7.02 -16.78 0.91
CA PHE A 238 -6.84 -16.66 -0.54
C PHE A 238 -6.52 -18.03 -1.14
N ILE A 239 -7.45 -18.58 -1.92
CA ILE A 239 -7.31 -19.86 -2.61
C ILE A 239 -7.34 -19.60 -4.11
N VAL A 240 -6.27 -19.98 -4.82
CA VAL A 240 -6.26 -19.94 -6.28
C VAL A 240 -6.99 -21.17 -6.79
N ARG A 241 -8.25 -20.99 -7.23
CA ARG A 241 -9.01 -22.04 -7.91
C ARG A 241 -8.59 -22.08 -9.39
N LEU A 242 -8.14 -23.23 -9.86
CA LEU A 242 -7.94 -23.48 -11.29
C LEU A 242 -9.34 -23.60 -11.91
N GLN A 243 -9.77 -22.60 -12.68
CA GLN A 243 -10.94 -22.69 -13.57
C GLN A 243 -10.52 -23.21 -14.94
#